data_AF-A0A7T1TCH0-F1
#
_entry.id   AF-A0A7T1TCH0-F1
#
_cell.length_a   1.000
_cell.length_b   1.000
_cell.length_c   1.000
_cell.angle_alpha   90.00
_cell.angle_beta   90.00
_cell.angle_gamma   90.00
#
_symmetry.space_group_name_H-M   'P 1'
#
loop_
_entity.id
_entity.type
_entity.pdbx_description
1 polymer ?
#
loop_
_entity_poly.entity_id
_entity_poly.type
_entity_poly.pdbx_seq_one_letter_code
_entity_poly.pdbx_strand_id
1 'polypeptide(L)'
;MTSSASSNPPGSSTSSDSAVESGSAGPSAGSRGRFSLPAVLVIVVAAALIVSGIDPYDRATWLMETFWIILGLPLAVLVWRRFPLTGLLCCLLALHALILVHGGQYTYARTPVGEWLRDWFGLARNPYDRVGHFAQGFVPAVLVREIMVRRSPLSGSRWLAPMVVCGCVAFSAFFEMIEWWAALIGGSAADDFLATQGDVWDTQWDMFLALVGATSALLLLSRVHDRQLAGLQRQFAAAGPECPPSLSGAPGGPGPAGRGR
;
A
#
# COMPACT_ATOMS: atom_id res chain seq x y z
N MET A 1 77.58 -16.21 0.09
CA MET A 1 78.68 -16.41 1.05
C MET A 1 78.07 -16.17 2.44
N THR A 2 77.47 -17.21 3.03
CA THR A 2 78.01 -18.07 4.12
C THR A 2 78.12 -17.26 5.44
N SER A 3 77.48 -17.59 6.56
CA SER A 3 77.27 -18.89 7.23
C SER A 3 76.21 -18.76 8.35
N SER A 4 75.29 -19.74 8.50
CA SER A 4 75.25 -20.82 9.53
C SER A 4 74.82 -20.33 10.93
N ALA A 5 73.65 -20.64 11.50
CA ALA A 5 73.01 -21.91 11.94
C ALA A 5 73.06 -22.08 13.48
N SER A 6 71.91 -22.30 14.14
CA SER A 6 71.72 -23.08 15.40
C SER A 6 70.22 -23.07 15.79
N SER A 7 69.42 -24.10 15.48
CA SER A 7 69.10 -25.30 16.29
C SER A 7 68.05 -25.11 17.41
N ASN A 8 66.84 -25.63 17.20
CA ASN A 8 65.89 -26.04 18.27
C ASN A 8 66.30 -27.41 18.85
N PRO A 9 65.79 -27.84 20.04
CA PRO A 9 64.74 -28.87 20.09
C PRO A 9 63.79 -28.74 21.35
N PRO A 10 63.04 -29.76 21.84
CA PRO A 10 61.57 -29.81 21.74
C PRO A 10 60.80 -30.11 23.06
N GLY A 11 59.47 -30.19 23.00
CA GLY A 11 58.57 -30.77 24.03
C GLY A 11 57.71 -29.72 24.74
N SER A 12 56.47 -29.95 25.15
CA SER A 12 55.62 -31.14 25.20
C SER A 12 54.17 -30.69 25.47
N SER A 13 53.22 -31.48 24.98
CA SER A 13 51.77 -31.44 25.23
C SER A 13 51.36 -31.27 26.70
N THR A 14 50.22 -30.59 26.94
CA THR A 14 49.14 -31.09 27.81
C THR A 14 47.85 -30.29 27.59
N SER A 15 46.78 -31.06 27.42
CA SER A 15 45.37 -30.70 27.32
C SER A 15 44.71 -30.63 28.71
N SER A 16 43.43 -30.20 28.73
CA SER A 16 42.46 -30.19 29.85
C SER A 16 42.57 -28.92 30.73
N ASP A 17 41.53 -28.19 31.13
CA ASP A 17 40.10 -28.49 31.23
C ASP A 17 39.26 -27.21 31.19
N SER A 18 38.05 -27.39 30.67
CA SER A 18 36.86 -26.56 30.77
C SER A 18 36.58 -25.97 32.15
N ALA A 19 36.33 -24.66 32.19
CA ALA A 19 35.43 -24.05 33.16
C ALA A 19 34.29 -23.36 32.41
N VAL A 20 33.12 -23.97 32.54
CA VAL A 20 31.82 -23.56 32.05
C VAL A 20 31.40 -22.29 32.80
N GLU A 21 31.28 -21.15 32.11
CA GLU A 21 30.45 -20.04 32.60
C GLU A 21 29.02 -20.24 32.10
N SER A 22 28.24 -20.85 32.98
CA SER A 22 26.79 -20.98 32.88
C SER A 22 26.11 -19.67 33.27
N GLY A 23 25.31 -19.13 32.35
CA GLY A 23 23.98 -18.60 32.67
C GLY A 23 23.86 -17.15 33.14
N SER A 24 23.43 -16.29 32.23
CA SER A 24 22.05 -15.78 32.33
C SER A 24 21.58 -15.34 30.93
N ALA A 25 20.89 -16.25 30.26
CA ALA A 25 19.98 -15.88 29.20
C ALA A 25 18.92 -14.98 29.85
N GLY A 26 19.07 -13.66 29.69
CA GLY A 26 18.02 -12.72 30.02
C GLY A 26 16.73 -13.16 29.33
N PRO A 27 15.56 -13.03 29.98
CA PRO A 27 14.30 -13.44 29.38
C PRO A 27 14.21 -12.80 28.00
N SER A 28 14.09 -13.64 26.97
CA SER A 28 13.71 -13.23 25.63
C SER A 28 12.43 -12.43 25.79
N ALA A 29 12.58 -11.10 25.78
CA ALA A 29 11.47 -10.18 25.90
C ALA A 29 10.48 -10.61 24.84
N GLY A 30 9.36 -11.18 25.30
CA GLY A 30 8.35 -11.74 24.45
C GLY A 30 8.08 -10.76 23.33
N SER A 31 8.09 -11.28 22.10
CA SER A 31 7.56 -10.60 20.93
C SER A 31 6.13 -10.18 21.27
N ARG A 32 5.97 -9.01 21.93
CA ARG A 32 4.69 -8.34 22.07
C ARG A 32 4.27 -8.16 20.63
N GLY A 33 3.19 -8.84 20.22
CA GLY A 33 2.72 -8.85 18.84
C GLY A 33 2.61 -7.43 18.34
N ARG A 34 3.64 -6.94 17.64
CA ARG A 34 3.63 -5.62 17.02
C ARG A 34 2.81 -5.82 15.77
N PHE A 35 1.59 -5.30 15.76
CA PHE A 35 0.79 -5.25 14.55
C PHE A 35 1.61 -4.60 13.44
N SER A 36 1.64 -5.23 12.27
CA SER A 36 2.27 -4.63 11.10
C SER A 36 1.49 -3.36 10.72
N LEU A 37 2.18 -2.33 10.20
CA LEU A 37 1.53 -1.09 9.77
C LEU A 37 0.29 -1.34 8.88
N PRO A 38 0.33 -2.23 7.87
CA PRO A 38 -0.86 -2.53 7.07
C PRO A 38 -2.03 -3.08 7.89
N ALA A 39 -1.77 -3.93 8.88
CA ALA A 39 -2.83 -4.47 9.74
C ALA A 39 -3.48 -3.36 10.59
N VAL A 40 -2.69 -2.43 11.14
CA VAL A 40 -3.22 -1.27 11.87
C VAL A 40 -4.09 -0.40 10.97
N LEU A 41 -3.63 -0.11 9.75
CA LEU A 41 -4.39 0.71 8.80
C LEU A 41 -5.71 0.05 8.40
N VAL A 42 -5.72 -1.27 8.16
CA VAL A 42 -6.95 -2.02 7.87
C VAL A 42 -7.94 -1.92 9.03
N ILE A 43 -7.47 -2.08 10.27
CA ILE A 43 -8.32 -1.99 11.46
C ILE A 43 -8.91 -0.58 11.60
N VAL A 44 -8.10 0.46 11.40
CA VAL A 44 -8.55 1.86 11.47
C VAL A 44 -9.62 2.15 10.41
N VAL A 45 -9.38 1.75 9.16
CA VAL A 45 -10.34 1.96 8.06
C VAL A 45 -11.62 1.17 8.30
N ALA A 46 -11.52 -0.11 8.72
CA ALA A 46 -12.69 -0.92 9.02
C ALA A 46 -13.52 -0.34 10.17
N ALA A 47 -12.87 0.13 11.23
CA ALA A 47 -13.55 0.77 12.35
C ALA A 47 -14.25 2.06 11.91
N ALA A 48 -13.59 2.92 11.12
CA ALA A 48 -14.19 4.14 10.60
C ALA A 48 -15.39 3.85 9.69
N LEU A 49 -15.28 2.83 8.82
CA LEU A 49 -16.36 2.40 7.94
C LEU A 49 -17.57 1.89 8.74
N ILE A 50 -17.34 1.07 9.77
CA ILE A 50 -18.42 0.57 10.63
C ILE A 50 -19.09 1.73 11.38
N VAL A 51 -18.30 2.60 12.02
CA VAL A 51 -18.83 3.73 12.82
C VAL A 51 -19.64 4.69 11.95
N SER A 52 -19.14 5.06 10.77
CA SER A 52 -19.87 5.95 9.85
C SER A 52 -21.16 5.34 9.32
N GLY A 53 -21.24 4.00 9.20
CA GLY A 53 -22.42 3.29 8.73
C GLY A 53 -23.53 3.09 9.77
N ILE A 54 -23.30 3.42 11.05
CA ILE A 54 -24.32 3.27 12.10
C ILE A 54 -25.47 4.27 11.89
N ASP A 55 -25.13 5.52 11.60
CA ASP A 55 -26.10 6.61 11.41
C ASP A 55 -25.55 7.65 10.41
N PRO A 56 -25.40 7.30 9.11
CA PRO A 56 -25.00 8.27 8.09
C PRO A 56 -26.17 9.21 7.76
N TYR A 57 -25.84 10.41 7.27
CA TYR A 57 -26.82 11.42 6.89
C TYR A 57 -27.84 10.90 5.86
N ASP A 58 -27.33 10.23 4.81
CA ASP A 58 -28.13 9.47 3.86
C ASP A 58 -27.50 8.11 3.59
N ARG A 59 -28.29 7.04 3.69
CA ARG A 59 -27.79 5.65 3.56
C ARG A 59 -27.43 5.27 2.13
N ALA A 60 -28.15 5.81 1.13
CA ALA A 60 -27.90 5.49 -0.27
C ALA A 60 -26.60 6.18 -0.74
N THR A 61 -26.45 7.46 -0.45
CA THR A 61 -25.20 8.22 -0.68
C THR A 61 -24.04 7.58 0.08
N TRP A 62 -24.19 7.26 1.37
CA TRP A 62 -23.13 6.59 2.13
C TRP A 62 -22.66 5.28 1.46
N LEU A 63 -23.60 4.46 0.98
CA LEU A 63 -23.26 3.21 0.31
C LEU A 63 -22.52 3.45 -1.01
N MET A 64 -22.96 4.43 -1.82
CA MET A 64 -22.29 4.77 -3.08
C MET A 64 -20.87 5.30 -2.84
N GLU A 65 -20.71 6.24 -1.92
CA GLU A 65 -19.42 6.87 -1.60
C GLU A 65 -18.41 5.87 -1.02
N THR A 66 -18.88 4.98 -0.13
CA THR A 66 -18.02 4.00 0.54
C THR A 66 -17.85 2.69 -0.22
N PHE A 67 -18.55 2.52 -1.36
CA PHE A 67 -18.53 1.29 -2.17
C PHE A 67 -17.10 0.81 -2.50
N TRP A 68 -16.22 1.74 -2.88
CA TRP A 68 -14.84 1.43 -3.24
C TRP A 68 -14.00 0.92 -2.07
N ILE A 69 -14.36 1.30 -0.85
CA ILE A 69 -13.70 0.80 0.37
C ILE A 69 -14.24 -0.59 0.69
N ILE A 70 -15.56 -0.76 0.63
CA ILE A 70 -16.24 -2.04 0.88
C ILE A 70 -15.69 -3.12 -0.07
N LEU A 71 -15.42 -2.76 -1.33
CA LEU A 71 -14.83 -3.67 -2.32
C LEU A 71 -13.29 -3.75 -2.21
N GLY A 72 -12.63 -2.61 -2.08
CA GLY A 72 -11.18 -2.48 -2.15
C GLY A 72 -10.45 -3.05 -0.93
N LEU A 73 -11.00 -2.90 0.27
CA LEU A 73 -10.37 -3.38 1.51
C LEU A 73 -10.28 -4.92 1.55
N PRO A 74 -11.36 -5.70 1.31
CA PRO A 74 -11.27 -7.15 1.20
C PRO A 74 -10.37 -7.61 0.05
N LEU A 75 -10.43 -6.94 -1.09
CA LEU A 75 -9.58 -7.27 -2.23
C LEU A 75 -8.09 -7.10 -1.88
N ALA A 76 -7.71 -5.99 -1.25
CA ALA A 76 -6.35 -5.73 -0.81
C ALA A 76 -5.84 -6.82 0.17
N VAL A 77 -6.68 -7.25 1.11
CA VAL A 77 -6.36 -8.34 2.05
C VAL A 77 -6.19 -9.67 1.31
N LEU A 78 -7.08 -9.99 0.37
CA LEU A 78 -7.05 -11.23 -0.39
C LEU A 78 -5.80 -11.34 -1.28
N VAL A 79 -5.41 -10.24 -1.94
CA VAL A 79 -4.23 -10.23 -2.82
C VAL A 79 -2.92 -10.02 -2.07
N TRP A 80 -2.96 -9.66 -0.77
CA TRP A 80 -1.79 -9.26 0.01
C TRP A 80 -0.64 -10.27 -0.05
N ARG A 81 -0.93 -11.58 0.00
CA ARG A 81 0.12 -12.62 -0.02
C ARG A 81 0.81 -12.73 -1.38
N ARG A 82 0.13 -12.38 -2.47
CA ARG A 82 0.65 -12.46 -3.84
C ARG A 82 1.24 -11.13 -4.31
N PHE A 83 0.67 -10.02 -3.85
CA PHE A 83 1.03 -8.67 -4.24
C PHE A 83 0.94 -7.73 -3.03
N PRO A 84 1.90 -7.79 -2.09
CA PRO A 84 1.88 -6.85 -0.97
C PRO A 84 2.22 -5.46 -1.49
N LEU A 85 1.55 -4.47 -0.91
CA LEU A 85 1.70 -3.07 -1.32
C LEU A 85 2.82 -2.41 -0.53
N THR A 86 3.42 -1.37 -1.11
CA THR A 86 4.35 -0.50 -0.37
C THR A 86 3.65 0.16 0.82
N GLY A 87 4.40 0.41 1.92
CA GLY A 87 3.85 1.06 3.11
C GLY A 87 3.29 2.46 2.82
N LEU A 88 3.92 3.19 1.90
CA LEU A 88 3.41 4.46 1.37
C LEU A 88 2.03 4.28 0.75
N LEU A 89 1.88 3.31 -0.16
CA LEU A 89 0.60 3.05 -0.80
C LEU A 89 -0.47 2.61 0.21
N CYS A 90 -0.13 1.78 1.20
CA CYS A 90 -1.06 1.45 2.29
C CYS A 90 -1.55 2.69 3.04
N CYS A 91 -0.63 3.59 3.42
CA CYS A 91 -1.01 4.83 4.12
C CYS A 91 -1.90 5.73 3.24
N LEU A 92 -1.58 5.86 1.95
CA LEU A 92 -2.36 6.67 1.01
C LEU A 92 -3.75 6.09 0.78
N LEU A 93 -3.87 4.77 0.59
CA LEU A 93 -5.17 4.10 0.44
C LEU A 93 -6.01 4.25 1.71
N ALA A 94 -5.40 4.12 2.89
CA ALA A 94 -6.09 4.34 4.15
C ALA A 94 -6.57 5.78 4.31
N LEU A 95 -5.71 6.77 3.99
CA LEU A 95 -6.10 8.18 4.00
C LEU A 95 -7.25 8.46 3.03
N HIS A 96 -7.18 7.94 1.81
CA HIS A 96 -8.24 8.10 0.82
C HIS A 96 -9.55 7.46 1.28
N ALA A 97 -9.50 6.25 1.85
CA ALA A 97 -10.66 5.60 2.43
C ALA A 97 -11.28 6.43 3.56
N LEU A 98 -10.48 7.10 4.41
CA LEU A 98 -10.99 7.99 5.45
C LEU A 98 -11.66 9.25 4.88
N ILE A 99 -11.14 9.80 3.77
CA ILE A 99 -11.77 10.94 3.06
C ILE A 99 -13.15 10.53 2.55
N LEU A 100 -13.25 9.37 1.89
CA LEU A 100 -14.50 8.81 1.38
C LEU A 100 -15.49 8.47 2.51
N VAL A 101 -15.02 7.86 3.61
CA VAL A 101 -15.86 7.58 4.80
C VAL A 101 -16.42 8.86 5.39
N HIS A 102 -15.59 9.88 5.56
CA HIS A 102 -16.03 11.16 6.12
C HIS A 102 -17.06 11.83 5.20
N GLY A 103 -16.80 11.84 3.90
CA GLY A 103 -17.75 12.37 2.92
C GLY A 103 -19.07 11.59 2.89
N GLY A 104 -19.02 10.25 2.90
CA GLY A 104 -20.23 9.42 2.94
C GLY A 104 -21.02 9.55 4.25
N GLN A 105 -20.36 9.80 5.38
CA GLN A 105 -21.05 9.99 6.67
C GLN A 105 -21.94 11.24 6.68
N TYR A 106 -21.44 12.35 6.13
CA TYR A 106 -22.14 13.65 6.17
C TYR A 106 -22.87 14.00 4.87
N THR A 107 -22.56 13.31 3.77
CA THR A 107 -22.64 13.78 2.37
C THR A 107 -21.65 14.90 2.05
N TYR A 108 -21.09 14.86 0.83
CA TYR A 108 -20.01 15.76 0.40
C TYR A 108 -20.38 17.24 0.50
N ALA A 109 -21.64 17.57 0.21
CA ALA A 109 -22.18 18.93 0.30
C ALA A 109 -22.27 19.49 1.73
N ARG A 110 -22.11 18.65 2.77
CA ARG A 110 -22.40 19.02 4.18
C ARG A 110 -21.29 18.68 5.15
N THR A 111 -20.11 18.30 4.65
CA THR A 111 -19.00 17.95 5.53
C THR A 111 -18.55 19.17 6.34
N PRO A 112 -18.30 19.03 7.66
CA PRO A 112 -17.80 20.12 8.49
C PRO A 112 -16.47 20.70 7.99
N VAL A 113 -15.58 19.83 7.49
CA VAL A 113 -14.29 20.25 6.92
C VAL A 113 -14.50 21.13 5.69
N GLY A 114 -15.44 20.76 4.83
CA GLY A 114 -15.80 21.56 3.68
C GLY A 114 -16.41 22.91 4.04
N GLU A 115 -17.28 22.97 5.05
CA GLU A 115 -17.83 24.23 5.55
C GLU A 115 -16.72 25.15 6.07
N TRP A 116 -15.74 24.63 6.83
CA TRP A 116 -14.60 25.42 7.29
C TRP A 116 -13.76 25.96 6.13
N LEU A 117 -13.50 25.15 5.11
CA LEU A 117 -12.78 25.59 3.90
C LEU A 117 -13.58 26.67 3.16
N ARG A 118 -14.90 26.50 3.05
CA ARG A 118 -15.77 27.49 2.43
C ARG A 118 -15.65 28.83 3.14
N ASP A 119 -15.76 28.83 4.46
CA ASP A 119 -15.76 30.04 5.26
C ASP A 119 -14.38 30.72 5.30
N TRP A 120 -13.29 29.95 5.38
CA TRP A 120 -11.92 30.49 5.41
C TRP A 120 -11.51 31.13 4.08
N PHE A 121 -11.95 30.56 2.95
CA PHE A 121 -11.61 31.04 1.61
C PHE A 121 -12.72 31.87 0.95
N GLY A 122 -13.84 32.10 1.64
CA GLY A 122 -14.99 32.85 1.12
C GLY A 122 -15.61 32.22 -0.12
N LEU A 123 -15.65 30.89 -0.20
CA LEU A 123 -16.15 30.15 -1.36
C LEU A 123 -17.68 30.15 -1.39
N ALA A 124 -18.25 30.04 -2.59
CA ALA A 124 -19.71 30.02 -2.76
C ALA A 124 -20.36 28.70 -2.30
N ARG A 125 -19.61 27.59 -2.32
CA ARG A 125 -20.09 26.24 -2.04
C ARG A 125 -19.12 25.46 -1.18
N ASN A 126 -19.58 24.39 -0.55
CA ASN A 126 -18.74 23.45 0.19
C ASN A 126 -17.80 22.73 -0.81
N PRO A 127 -16.47 22.89 -0.73
CA PRO A 127 -15.52 22.37 -1.72
C PRO A 127 -14.99 20.97 -1.35
N TYR A 128 -15.61 20.26 -0.41
CA TYR A 128 -15.08 18.97 0.04
C TYR A 128 -14.97 17.94 -1.08
N ASP A 129 -15.93 17.99 -2.00
CA ASP A 129 -15.95 17.18 -3.21
C ASP A 129 -14.70 17.34 -4.06
N ARG A 130 -14.28 18.57 -4.29
CA ARG A 130 -13.01 18.91 -4.95
C ARG A 130 -11.79 18.34 -4.24
N VAL A 131 -11.81 18.23 -2.90
CA VAL A 131 -10.76 17.57 -2.13
C VAL A 131 -10.77 16.05 -2.38
N GLY A 132 -11.96 15.46 -2.47
CA GLY A 132 -12.18 14.08 -2.90
C GLY A 132 -11.56 13.80 -4.26
N HIS A 133 -11.87 14.62 -5.26
CA HIS A 133 -11.34 14.46 -6.63
C HIS A 133 -9.82 14.68 -6.74
N PHE A 134 -9.27 15.64 -5.99
CA PHE A 134 -7.81 15.74 -5.87
C PHE A 134 -7.20 14.45 -5.30
N ALA A 135 -7.79 13.89 -4.23
CA ALA A 135 -7.32 12.65 -3.63
C ALA A 135 -7.52 11.43 -4.57
N GLN A 136 -8.59 11.43 -5.37
CA GLN A 136 -8.90 10.45 -6.42
C GLN A 136 -7.87 10.48 -7.55
N GLY A 137 -7.27 11.63 -7.84
CA GLY A 137 -6.09 11.68 -8.69
C GLY A 137 -4.83 11.20 -7.97
N PHE A 138 -4.58 11.75 -6.78
CA PHE A 138 -3.30 11.64 -6.08
C PHE A 138 -3.00 10.22 -5.60
N VAL A 139 -3.96 9.55 -4.96
CA VAL A 139 -3.74 8.23 -4.35
C VAL A 139 -3.71 7.13 -5.41
N PRO A 140 -4.71 7.02 -6.32
CA PRO A 140 -4.67 6.09 -7.44
C PRO A 140 -3.43 6.23 -8.33
N ALA A 141 -2.83 7.42 -8.49
CA ALA A 141 -1.58 7.55 -9.24
C ALA A 141 -0.44 6.69 -8.66
N VAL A 142 -0.33 6.60 -7.34
CA VAL A 142 0.69 5.73 -6.70
C VAL A 142 0.32 4.25 -6.86
N LEU A 143 -0.97 3.91 -6.76
CA LEU A 143 -1.47 2.54 -6.98
C LEU A 143 -1.17 2.07 -8.41
N VAL A 144 -1.60 2.84 -9.41
CA VAL A 144 -1.42 2.54 -10.84
C VAL A 144 0.08 2.47 -11.15
N ARG A 145 0.88 3.41 -10.65
CA ARG A 145 2.35 3.37 -10.79
C ARG A 145 2.94 2.09 -10.22
N GLU A 146 2.53 1.69 -9.02
CA GLU A 146 3.04 0.47 -8.36
C GLU A 146 2.73 -0.78 -9.19
N ILE A 147 1.50 -0.89 -9.68
CA ILE A 147 1.07 -1.99 -10.55
C ILE A 147 1.90 -1.99 -11.84
N MET A 148 2.01 -0.84 -12.51
CA MET A 148 2.71 -0.73 -13.79
C MET A 148 4.21 -1.02 -13.66
N VAL A 149 4.88 -0.51 -12.62
CA VAL A 149 6.31 -0.80 -12.38
C VAL A 149 6.54 -2.29 -12.14
N ARG A 150 5.62 -2.98 -11.47
CA ARG A 150 5.78 -4.38 -11.06
C ARG A 150 5.22 -5.40 -12.05
N ARG A 151 4.33 -5.01 -12.96
CA ARG A 151 3.56 -5.92 -13.83
C ARG A 151 3.59 -5.57 -15.31
N SER A 152 4.27 -4.50 -15.71
CA SER A 152 4.32 -4.04 -17.10
C SER A 152 5.76 -3.74 -17.54
N PRO A 153 6.04 -3.69 -18.86
CA PRO A 153 7.35 -3.30 -19.39
C PRO A 153 7.65 -1.79 -19.23
N LEU A 154 6.76 -1.01 -18.61
CA LEU A 154 6.94 0.43 -18.43
C LEU A 154 7.84 0.80 -17.25
N SER A 155 8.34 -0.18 -16.49
CA SER A 155 9.34 0.05 -15.45
C SER A 155 10.58 0.77 -16.02
N GLY A 156 10.92 1.93 -15.47
CA GLY A 156 12.02 2.77 -15.96
C GLY A 156 11.76 3.51 -17.28
N SER A 157 10.58 3.38 -17.88
CA SER A 157 10.22 4.06 -19.13
C SER A 157 9.80 5.51 -18.88
N ARG A 158 10.15 6.40 -19.81
CA ARG A 158 9.66 7.80 -19.84
C ARG A 158 8.14 7.87 -20.03
N TRP A 159 7.52 6.81 -20.52
CA TRP A 159 6.07 6.70 -20.72
C TRP A 159 5.30 6.32 -19.45
N LEU A 160 5.98 5.87 -18.39
CA LEU A 160 5.32 5.45 -17.16
C LEU A 160 4.47 6.58 -16.56
N ALA A 161 5.07 7.76 -16.36
CA ALA A 161 4.38 8.88 -15.74
C ALA A 161 3.18 9.38 -16.56
N PRO A 162 3.30 9.66 -17.88
CA PRO A 162 2.15 10.02 -18.70
C PRO A 162 1.03 8.97 -18.68
N MET A 163 1.36 7.68 -18.75
CA MET A 163 0.35 6.62 -18.75
C MET A 163 -0.36 6.48 -17.40
N VAL A 164 0.34 6.70 -16.28
CA VAL A 164 -0.28 6.77 -14.96
C VAL A 164 -1.26 7.93 -14.89
N VAL A 165 -0.87 9.12 -15.33
CA VAL A 165 -1.75 10.31 -15.34
C VAL A 165 -2.97 10.07 -16.23
N CYS A 166 -2.76 9.60 -17.47
CA CYS A 166 -3.86 9.28 -18.38
C CYS A 166 -4.81 8.24 -17.78
N GLY A 167 -4.29 7.20 -17.12
CA GLY A 167 -5.10 6.19 -16.44
C GLY A 167 -5.97 6.79 -15.32
N CYS A 168 -5.40 7.68 -14.51
CA CYS A 168 -6.15 8.35 -13.43
C CYS A 168 -7.22 9.30 -13.97
N VAL A 169 -6.90 10.09 -15.00
CA VAL A 169 -7.87 11.00 -15.62
C VAL A 169 -8.97 10.24 -16.34
N ALA A 170 -8.63 9.17 -17.07
CA ALA A 170 -9.63 8.31 -17.73
C ALA A 170 -10.56 7.65 -16.70
N PHE A 171 -10.02 7.20 -15.57
CA PHE A 171 -10.83 6.68 -14.46
C PHE A 171 -11.75 7.77 -13.90
N SER A 172 -11.23 8.97 -13.64
CA SER A 172 -12.04 10.10 -13.16
C SER A 172 -13.17 10.42 -14.13
N ALA A 173 -12.87 10.58 -15.43
CA ALA A 173 -13.87 10.87 -16.44
C ALA A 173 -14.94 9.77 -16.55
N PHE A 174 -14.56 8.50 -16.38
CA PHE A 174 -15.52 7.41 -16.35
C PHE A 174 -16.44 7.47 -15.12
N PHE A 175 -15.94 7.92 -13.98
CA PHE A 175 -16.76 8.13 -12.79
C PHE A 175 -17.78 9.23 -12.98
N GLU A 176 -17.36 10.38 -13.49
CA GLU A 176 -18.27 11.48 -13.84
C GLU A 176 -19.40 11.01 -14.76
N MET A 177 -19.11 10.10 -15.69
CA MET A 177 -20.14 9.49 -16.53
C MET A 177 -21.11 8.61 -15.74
N ILE A 178 -20.63 7.85 -14.74
CA ILE A 178 -21.50 7.06 -13.86
C ILE A 178 -22.40 7.99 -13.04
N GLU A 179 -21.88 9.07 -12.50
CA GLU A 179 -22.66 10.03 -11.71
C GLU A 179 -23.72 10.74 -12.56
N TRP A 180 -23.33 11.14 -13.77
CA TRP A 180 -24.28 11.66 -14.75
C TRP A 180 -25.39 10.65 -15.08
N TRP A 181 -25.06 9.38 -15.28
CA TRP A 181 -26.08 8.33 -15.51
C TRP A 181 -26.96 8.11 -14.27
N ALA A 182 -26.39 8.12 -13.07
CA ALA A 182 -27.14 8.02 -11.83
C ALA A 182 -28.14 9.18 -11.69
N ALA A 183 -27.73 10.39 -12.06
CA ALA A 183 -28.59 11.58 -12.08
C ALA A 183 -29.76 11.44 -13.06
N LEU A 184 -29.50 10.95 -14.28
CA LEU A 184 -30.55 10.70 -15.28
C LEU A 184 -31.57 9.64 -14.82
N ILE A 185 -31.13 8.63 -14.08
CA ILE A 185 -32.01 7.54 -13.59
C ILE A 185 -32.78 7.97 -12.33
N GLY A 186 -32.13 8.71 -11.43
CA GLY A 186 -32.67 9.08 -10.12
C GLY A 186 -33.54 10.33 -10.08
N GLY A 187 -33.54 11.17 -11.13
CA GLY A 187 -34.28 12.43 -11.15
C GLY A 187 -33.80 13.42 -10.08
N SER A 188 -34.68 14.28 -9.55
CA SER A 188 -34.31 15.32 -8.57
C SER A 188 -33.82 14.79 -7.21
N ALA A 189 -33.96 13.48 -6.94
CA ALA A 189 -33.41 12.86 -5.74
C ALA A 189 -31.89 12.56 -5.85
N ALA A 190 -31.31 12.64 -7.06
CA ALA A 190 -29.89 12.40 -7.29
C ALA A 190 -29.03 13.69 -7.26
N ASP A 191 -29.63 14.87 -7.17
CA ASP A 191 -28.90 16.15 -7.09
C ASP A 191 -28.07 16.24 -5.80
N ASP A 192 -28.56 15.65 -4.70
CA ASP A 192 -27.84 15.58 -3.42
C ASP A 192 -26.63 14.63 -3.46
N PHE A 193 -26.66 13.61 -4.33
CA PHE A 193 -25.52 12.71 -4.56
C PHE A 193 -24.44 13.39 -5.41
N LEU A 194 -24.84 14.11 -6.47
CA LEU A 194 -23.91 14.83 -7.35
C LEU A 194 -23.12 15.93 -6.65
N ALA A 195 -23.55 16.42 -5.47
CA ALA A 195 -22.90 17.50 -4.73
C ALA A 195 -22.57 18.80 -5.52
N THR A 196 -23.16 18.96 -6.71
CA THR A 196 -22.92 20.08 -7.64
C THR A 196 -23.20 21.43 -7.02
N GLN A 197 -24.15 21.51 -6.09
CA GLN A 197 -24.55 22.75 -5.42
C GLN A 197 -24.85 23.89 -6.43
N GLY A 198 -25.33 23.53 -7.64
CA GLY A 198 -25.62 24.46 -8.73
C GLY A 198 -24.42 24.87 -9.60
N ASP A 199 -23.24 24.26 -9.42
CA ASP A 199 -22.07 24.49 -10.26
C ASP A 199 -22.18 23.72 -11.59
N VAL A 200 -22.31 24.43 -12.71
CA VAL A 200 -22.40 23.81 -14.05
C VAL A 200 -21.05 23.27 -14.52
N TRP A 201 -19.96 23.69 -13.88
CA TRP A 201 -18.59 23.31 -14.22
C TRP A 201 -18.02 22.21 -13.31
N ASP A 202 -18.86 21.59 -12.49
CA ASP A 202 -18.46 20.66 -11.43
C ASP A 202 -17.57 19.54 -11.97
N THR A 203 -18.15 18.73 -12.86
CA THR A 203 -17.48 17.63 -13.54
C THR A 203 -16.15 18.02 -14.20
N GLN A 204 -16.06 19.23 -14.79
CA GLN A 204 -14.80 19.71 -15.38
C GLN A 204 -13.75 20.04 -14.31
N TRP A 205 -14.16 20.66 -13.20
CA TRP A 205 -13.28 20.91 -12.06
C TRP A 205 -12.81 19.62 -11.42
N ASP A 206 -13.68 18.62 -11.32
CA ASP A 206 -13.39 17.34 -10.69
C ASP A 206 -12.37 16.54 -11.48
N MET A 207 -12.56 16.42 -12.80
CA MET A 207 -11.54 15.86 -13.70
C MET A 207 -10.23 16.65 -13.66
N PHE A 208 -10.29 17.98 -13.59
CA PHE A 208 -9.10 18.83 -13.52
C PHE A 208 -8.33 18.61 -12.21
N LEU A 209 -9.01 18.52 -11.07
CA LEU A 209 -8.36 18.26 -9.79
C LEU A 209 -7.82 16.84 -9.70
N ALA A 210 -8.47 15.85 -10.31
CA ALA A 210 -7.90 14.53 -10.48
C ALA A 210 -6.60 14.56 -11.30
N LEU A 211 -6.55 15.33 -12.39
CA LEU A 211 -5.32 15.55 -13.17
C LEU A 211 -4.20 16.19 -12.32
N VAL A 212 -4.53 17.25 -11.57
CA VAL A 212 -3.57 17.94 -10.69
C VAL A 212 -3.08 17.02 -9.58
N GLY A 213 -3.97 16.26 -8.96
CA GLY A 213 -3.66 15.27 -7.93
C GLY A 213 -2.71 14.19 -8.44
N ALA A 214 -3.03 13.58 -9.58
CA ALA A 214 -2.20 12.53 -10.17
C ALA A 214 -0.80 13.05 -10.54
N THR A 215 -0.72 14.23 -11.14
CA THR A 215 0.56 14.88 -11.49
C THR A 215 1.37 15.20 -10.24
N SER A 216 0.73 15.75 -9.20
CA SER A 216 1.38 16.09 -7.92
C SER A 216 1.93 14.86 -7.21
N ALA A 217 1.18 13.75 -7.17
CA ALA A 217 1.63 12.50 -6.59
C ALA A 217 2.92 12.00 -7.25
N LEU A 218 3.00 12.03 -8.58
CA LEU A 218 4.19 11.61 -9.30
C LEU A 218 5.38 12.53 -9.04
N LEU A 219 5.18 13.85 -9.02
CA LEU A 219 6.24 14.82 -8.77
C LEU A 219 6.79 14.70 -7.34
N LEU A 220 5.91 14.51 -6.35
CA LEU A 220 6.28 14.54 -4.93
C LEU A 220 6.75 13.17 -4.41
N LEU A 221 6.13 12.08 -4.86
CA LEU A 221 6.27 10.78 -4.20
C LEU A 221 7.09 9.75 -4.97
N SER A 222 7.34 9.93 -6.28
CA SER A 222 8.02 8.90 -7.10
C SER A 222 9.35 8.43 -6.49
N ARG A 223 10.18 9.35 -5.98
CA ARG A 223 11.48 9.01 -5.38
C ARG A 223 11.35 8.18 -4.10
N VAL A 224 10.37 8.51 -3.25
CA VAL A 224 10.11 7.77 -2.01
C VAL A 224 9.54 6.40 -2.34
N HIS A 225 8.63 6.36 -3.31
CA HIS A 225 8.01 5.13 -3.78
C HIS A 225 9.03 4.17 -4.38
N ASP A 226 9.97 4.65 -5.20
CA ASP A 226 11.05 3.84 -5.77
C ASP A 226 11.94 3.18 -4.70
N ARG A 227 12.26 3.91 -3.63
CA ARG A 227 13.02 3.35 -2.50
C ARG A 227 12.24 2.24 -1.80
N GLN A 228 10.94 2.41 -1.62
CA GLN A 228 10.10 1.38 -1.00
C GLN A 228 9.93 0.16 -1.90
N LEU A 229 9.78 0.35 -3.22
CA LEU A 229 9.71 -0.74 -4.18
C LEU A 229 11.00 -1.57 -4.21
N ALA A 230 12.17 -0.91 -4.22
CA ALA A 230 13.46 -1.60 -4.14
C ALA A 230 13.65 -2.33 -2.79
N GLY A 231 13.14 -1.77 -1.69
CA GLY A 231 13.11 -2.44 -0.38
C GLY A 231 12.24 -3.70 -0.40
N LEU A 232 11.04 -3.60 -0.97
CA LEU A 232 10.10 -4.70 -1.08
C LEU A 232 10.67 -5.85 -1.93
N GLN A 233 11.25 -5.54 -3.09
CA GLN A 233 11.91 -6.54 -3.95
C GLN A 233 13.03 -7.28 -3.22
N ARG A 234 13.84 -6.59 -2.42
CA ARG A 234 14.90 -7.21 -1.60
C ARG A 234 14.34 -8.14 -0.52
N GLN A 235 13.25 -7.74 0.15
CA GLN A 235 12.58 -8.60 1.13
C GLN A 235 12.03 -9.88 0.48
N PHE A 236 11.44 -9.77 -0.71
CA PHE A 236 10.96 -10.93 -1.46
C PHE A 236 12.08 -11.84 -1.96
N ALA A 237 13.19 -11.28 -2.42
CA ALA A 237 14.36 -12.07 -2.81
C ALA A 237 14.99 -12.80 -1.61
N ALA A 238 15.03 -12.16 -0.44
CA ALA A 238 15.54 -12.76 0.80
C ALA A 238 14.61 -13.85 1.37
N ALA A 239 13.30 -13.75 1.14
CA ALA A 239 12.30 -14.74 1.53
C ALA A 239 12.14 -15.88 0.50
N GLY A 240 13.17 -16.14 -0.33
CA GLY A 240 13.20 -17.20 -1.35
C GLY A 240 12.80 -18.58 -0.82
N PRO A 241 12.45 -19.53 -1.71
CA PRO A 241 11.76 -20.77 -1.33
C PRO A 241 12.56 -21.46 -0.23
N GLU A 242 11.94 -21.74 0.91
CA GLU A 242 12.53 -22.58 1.94
C GLU A 242 13.02 -23.85 1.24
N CYS A 243 14.34 -23.99 1.12
CA CYS A 243 14.93 -25.22 0.62
C CYS A 243 14.54 -26.29 1.64
N PRO A 244 13.78 -27.33 1.25
CA PRO A 244 13.43 -28.37 2.20
C PRO A 244 14.73 -28.93 2.80
N PRO A 245 14.75 -29.23 4.11
CA PRO A 245 15.95 -29.76 4.75
C PRO A 245 16.42 -30.95 3.92
N SER A 246 17.65 -30.88 3.42
CA SER A 246 18.24 -32.00 2.72
C SER A 246 18.17 -33.19 3.67
N LEU A 247 17.51 -34.26 3.23
CA LEU A 247 17.57 -35.55 3.91
C LEU A 247 18.97 -36.13 3.68
N SER A 248 20.00 -35.45 4.19
CA SER A 248 21.34 -36.02 4.41
C SER A 248 21.28 -36.76 5.74
N GLY A 249 20.67 -37.94 5.68
CA GLY A 249 20.46 -38.79 6.83
C GLY A 249 19.97 -40.18 6.42
N ALA A 250 20.38 -40.67 5.24
CA ALA A 250 20.27 -42.08 4.92
C ALA A 250 21.57 -42.77 5.38
N PRO A 251 21.54 -43.73 6.32
CA PRO A 251 22.71 -44.51 6.67
C PRO A 251 23.16 -45.36 5.48
N GLY A 252 24.47 -45.53 5.36
CA GLY A 252 25.18 -46.05 4.19
C GLY A 252 24.59 -47.32 3.57
N GLY A 253 24.35 -47.25 2.25
CA GLY A 253 24.20 -48.43 1.43
C GLY A 253 25.57 -49.09 1.17
N PRO A 254 25.65 -50.43 1.11
CA PRO A 254 26.90 -51.13 0.86
C PRO A 254 27.41 -50.87 -0.56
N GLY A 255 28.74 -50.74 -0.69
CA GLY A 255 29.44 -50.35 -1.91
C GLY A 255 29.33 -51.33 -3.08
N PRO A 256 29.83 -50.92 -4.27
CA PRO A 256 29.64 -51.68 -5.50
C PRO A 256 30.54 -52.92 -5.51
N ALA A 257 29.91 -54.10 -5.59
CA ALA A 257 30.60 -55.33 -5.93
C ALA A 257 30.92 -55.33 -7.43
N GLY A 258 32.21 -55.39 -7.76
CA GLY A 258 32.68 -55.50 -9.13
C GLY A 258 32.26 -56.82 -9.81
N ARG A 259 31.94 -56.72 -11.09
CA ARG A 259 32.10 -57.74 -12.15
C ARG A 259 32.40 -56.95 -13.42
N GLY A 260 33.43 -57.19 -14.22
CA GLY A 260 34.14 -58.44 -14.45
C GLY A 260 33.56 -59.10 -15.70
N ARG A 261 34.17 -58.77 -16.85
CA ARG A 261 33.94 -59.22 -18.24
C ARG A 261 32.94 -58.42 -19.08
#